data_AF-A0A970S0M6-F1
#
_entry.id   AF-A0A970S0M6-F1
#
_cell.length_a   1.000
_cell.length_b   1.000
_cell.length_c   1.000
_cell.angle_alpha   90.00
_cell.angle_beta   90.00
_cell.angle_gamma   90.00
#
_symmetry.space_group_name_H-M   'P 1'
#
loop_
_entity.id
_entity.type
_entity.pdbx_description
1 polymer ?
#
loop_
_entity_poly.entity_id
_entity_poly.type
_entity_poly.pdbx_seq_one_letter_code
_entity_poly.pdbx_strand_id
1 'polypeptide(L)'
;MFNKFKGLIITLSIVVALMLIIGLSIVIGFNNAVKKQTTIENNYAQISVALEMRFEKLELLLGALTGLEEHVETQLTKITDARAKLSQGADLNDISEEVEAGFRNIVVLIEDNPNSYIAVAAYNGYMAEISATINLIMTTKIIYNDAVTDFNRFLRQFPRNLYLPALGFSQEKLYDPNLVSN
;
A
#
# COMPACT_ATOMS: atom_id res chain seq x y z
N MET A 1 -45.13 -4.37 -48.74
CA MET A 1 -45.35 -4.20 -47.28
C MET A 1 -44.44 -5.09 -46.43
N PHE A 2 -44.30 -6.38 -46.76
CA PHE A 2 -43.49 -7.35 -45.99
C PHE A 2 -41.99 -7.01 -45.80
N ASN A 3 -41.32 -6.41 -46.79
CA ASN A 3 -39.89 -6.04 -46.66
C ASN A 3 -39.64 -4.92 -45.63
N LYS A 4 -40.61 -4.01 -45.42
CA LYS A 4 -40.51 -2.97 -44.38
C LYS A 4 -40.62 -3.57 -42.97
N PHE A 5 -41.48 -4.58 -42.81
CA PHE A 5 -41.65 -5.29 -41.53
C PHE A 5 -40.42 -6.15 -41.18
N LYS A 6 -39.82 -6.81 -42.17
CA LYS A 6 -38.56 -7.54 -42.00
C LYS A 6 -37.41 -6.60 -41.62
N GLY A 7 -37.31 -5.43 -42.26
CA GLY A 7 -36.33 -4.40 -41.90
C GLY A 7 -36.49 -3.91 -40.46
N LEU A 8 -37.73 -3.63 -40.04
CA LEU A 8 -38.04 -3.22 -38.66
C LEU A 8 -37.62 -4.27 -37.62
N ILE A 9 -37.93 -5.55 -37.88
CA ILE A 9 -37.56 -6.65 -36.98
C ILE A 9 -36.02 -6.78 -36.88
N ILE A 10 -35.30 -6.64 -37.99
CA ILE A 10 -33.83 -6.69 -37.99
C ILE A 10 -33.25 -5.52 -37.17
N THR A 11 -33.74 -4.29 -37.39
CA THR A 11 -33.28 -3.12 -36.61
C THR A 11 -33.56 -3.27 -35.12
N LEU A 12 -34.75 -3.74 -34.74
CA LEU A 12 -35.11 -3.96 -33.35
C LEU A 12 -34.23 -5.04 -32.69
N SER A 13 -33.97 -6.14 -33.38
CA SER A 13 -33.08 -7.20 -32.90
C SER A 13 -31.65 -6.70 -32.69
N ILE A 14 -31.13 -5.84 -33.58
CA ILE A 14 -29.79 -5.24 -33.41
C ILE A 14 -29.75 -4.34 -32.17
N VAL A 15 -30.78 -3.52 -31.94
CA VAL A 15 -30.87 -2.63 -30.78
C VAL A 15 -30.95 -3.43 -29.47
N VAL A 16 -31.75 -4.49 -29.44
CA VAL A 16 -31.85 -5.38 -28.26
C VAL A 16 -30.53 -6.10 -28.00
N ALA A 17 -29.88 -6.62 -29.03
CA ALA A 17 -28.57 -7.26 -28.90
C ALA A 17 -27.52 -6.28 -28.35
N LEU A 18 -27.50 -5.03 -28.84
CA LEU A 18 -26.59 -3.99 -28.35
C LEU A 18 -26.85 -3.64 -26.88
N MET A 19 -28.12 -3.50 -26.47
CA MET A 19 -28.48 -3.28 -25.07
C MET A 19 -28.03 -4.43 -24.16
N LEU A 20 -28.18 -5.68 -24.60
CA LEU A 20 -27.70 -6.85 -23.85
C LEU A 20 -26.18 -6.85 -23.68
N ILE A 21 -25.43 -6.51 -24.74
CA ILE A 21 -23.96 -6.39 -24.68
C ILE A 21 -23.54 -5.30 -23.69
N ILE A 22 -24.19 -4.14 -23.73
CA ILE A 22 -23.90 -3.03 -22.81
C ILE A 22 -24.23 -3.44 -21.37
N GLY A 23 -25.40 -4.04 -21.14
CA GLY A 23 -25.82 -4.51 -19.82
C GLY A 23 -24.83 -5.53 -19.24
N LEU A 24 -24.39 -6.49 -20.05
CA LEU A 24 -23.40 -7.48 -19.64
C LEU A 24 -22.04 -6.82 -19.33
N SER A 25 -21.61 -5.85 -20.14
CA SER A 25 -20.38 -5.08 -19.91
C SER A 25 -20.44 -4.35 -18.57
N ILE A 26 -21.58 -3.76 -18.21
CA ILE A 26 -21.74 -3.05 -16.93
C ILE A 26 -21.60 -4.01 -15.75
N VAL A 27 -22.31 -5.14 -15.75
CA VAL A 27 -22.26 -6.12 -14.64
C VAL A 27 -20.86 -6.69 -14.47
N ILE A 28 -20.21 -7.11 -15.56
CA ILE A 28 -18.84 -7.63 -15.53
C ILE A 28 -17.85 -6.54 -15.10
N GLY A 29 -18.03 -5.32 -15.61
CA GLY A 29 -17.18 -4.18 -15.28
C GLY A 29 -17.25 -3.82 -13.80
N PHE A 30 -18.45 -3.77 -13.23
CA PHE A 30 -18.70 -3.45 -11.83
C PHE A 30 -18.06 -4.48 -10.90
N ASN A 31 -18.33 -5.77 -11.10
CA ASN A 31 -17.79 -6.83 -10.24
C ASN A 31 -16.25 -6.88 -10.27
N ASN A 32 -15.65 -6.64 -11.44
CA ASN A 32 -14.20 -6.56 -11.56
C ASN A 32 -13.63 -5.29 -10.91
N ALA A 33 -14.34 -4.16 -10.99
CA ALA A 33 -13.95 -2.93 -10.30
C ALA A 33 -13.92 -3.13 -8.79
N VAL A 34 -14.99 -3.70 -8.21
CA VAL A 34 -15.06 -4.05 -6.79
C VAL A 34 -13.90 -4.97 -6.39
N LYS A 35 -13.68 -6.04 -7.16
CA LYS A 35 -12.59 -6.99 -6.88
C LYS A 35 -11.22 -6.30 -6.82
N LYS A 36 -10.93 -5.41 -7.78
CA LYS A 36 -9.67 -4.67 -7.84
C LYS A 36 -9.54 -3.66 -6.71
N GLN A 37 -10.61 -2.97 -6.35
CA GLN A 37 -10.63 -2.05 -5.21
C GLN A 37 -10.34 -2.80 -3.90
N THR A 38 -10.99 -3.94 -3.66
CA THR A 38 -10.69 -4.79 -2.50
C THR A 38 -9.25 -5.31 -2.52
N THR A 39 -8.65 -5.58 -3.70
CA THR A 39 -7.23 -5.92 -3.79
C THR A 39 -6.33 -4.75 -3.34
N ILE A 40 -6.66 -3.52 -3.72
CA ILE A 40 -5.92 -2.32 -3.28
C ILE A 40 -6.01 -2.18 -1.76
N GLU A 41 -7.21 -2.27 -1.19
CA GLU A 41 -7.43 -2.20 0.27
C GLU A 41 -6.62 -3.27 1.02
N ASN A 42 -6.65 -4.51 0.54
CA ASN A 42 -5.88 -5.60 1.13
C ASN A 42 -4.36 -5.38 1.04
N ASN A 43 -3.88 -4.85 -0.09
CA ASN A 43 -2.46 -4.56 -0.26
C ASN A 43 -2.02 -3.37 0.60
N TYR A 44 -2.89 -2.38 0.80
CA TYR A 44 -2.63 -1.27 1.71
C TYR A 44 -2.54 -1.73 3.16
N ALA A 45 -3.43 -2.63 3.59
CA ALA A 45 -3.37 -3.24 4.91
C ALA A 45 -2.08 -4.04 5.13
N GLN A 46 -1.54 -4.70 4.10
CA GLN A 46 -0.25 -5.40 4.20
C GLN A 46 0.92 -4.45 4.50
N ILE A 47 0.88 -3.20 4.02
CA ILE A 47 1.90 -2.19 4.36
C ILE A 47 1.86 -1.88 5.86
N SER A 48 0.67 -1.76 6.44
CA SER A 48 0.50 -1.53 7.89
C SER A 48 1.08 -2.68 8.71
N VAL A 49 0.84 -3.94 8.28
CA VAL A 49 1.43 -5.12 8.93
C VAL A 49 2.96 -5.12 8.82
N ALA A 50 3.52 -4.76 7.67
CA ALA A 50 4.96 -4.67 7.48
C ALA A 50 5.61 -3.59 8.36
N LEU A 51 4.93 -2.43 8.54
CA LEU A 51 5.34 -1.38 9.46
C LEU A 51 5.29 -1.86 10.91
N GLU A 52 4.22 -2.56 11.32
CA GLU A 52 4.10 -3.12 12.67
C GLU A 52 5.23 -4.10 13.00
N MET A 53 5.59 -4.97 12.06
CA MET A 53 6.75 -5.85 12.22
C MET A 53 8.05 -5.07 12.39
N ARG A 54 8.24 -3.98 11.64
CA ARG A 54 9.42 -3.12 11.78
C ARG A 54 9.46 -2.46 13.15
N PHE A 55 8.33 -1.96 13.64
CA PHE A 55 8.20 -1.40 14.99
C PHE A 55 8.63 -2.40 16.06
N GLU A 56 8.10 -3.63 16.00
CA GLU A 56 8.46 -4.69 16.95
C GLU A 56 9.98 -4.95 16.97
N LYS A 57 10.63 -5.03 15.80
CA LYS A 57 12.09 -5.26 15.74
C LYS A 57 12.90 -4.06 16.25
N LEU A 58 12.45 -2.84 15.98
CA LEU A 58 13.10 -1.64 16.50
C LEU A 58 12.95 -1.50 18.02
N GLU A 59 11.77 -1.80 18.56
CA GLU A 59 11.54 -1.84 20.02
C GLU A 59 12.42 -2.90 20.70
N LEU A 60 12.56 -4.09 20.12
CA LEU A 60 13.45 -5.13 20.64
C LEU A 60 14.93 -4.69 20.64
N LEU A 61 15.39 -4.05 19.56
CA LEU A 61 16.74 -3.48 19.50
C LEU A 61 16.92 -2.41 20.58
N LEU A 62 15.99 -1.46 20.70
CA LEU A 62 16.09 -0.37 21.67
C LEU A 62 15.98 -0.85 23.11
N GLY A 63 15.14 -1.82 23.39
CA GLY A 63 15.05 -2.48 24.70
C GLY A 63 16.37 -3.12 25.10
N ALA A 64 17.10 -3.74 24.16
CA ALA A 64 18.43 -4.29 24.42
C ALA A 64 19.51 -3.22 24.63
N LEU A 65 19.29 -2.00 24.13
CA LEU A 65 20.17 -0.84 24.30
C LEU A 65 19.80 0.02 25.53
N THR A 66 18.62 -0.19 26.10
CA THR A 66 18.09 0.61 27.20
C THR A 66 18.96 0.40 28.44
N GLY A 67 19.41 1.50 29.06
CA GLY A 67 20.35 1.49 30.19
C GLY A 67 21.83 1.65 29.82
N LEU A 68 22.17 1.70 28.52
CA LEU A 68 23.51 2.06 28.05
C LEU A 68 23.69 3.57 27.90
N GLU A 69 22.66 4.27 27.45
CA GLU A 69 22.63 5.73 27.32
C GLU A 69 21.22 6.31 27.50
N GLU A 70 21.13 7.49 28.11
CA GLU A 70 19.89 8.27 28.30
C GLU A 70 19.22 8.64 26.96
N HIS A 71 20.01 8.80 25.89
CA HIS A 71 19.50 9.20 24.57
C HIS A 71 18.68 8.08 23.89
N VAL A 72 18.84 6.81 24.31
CA VAL A 72 18.08 5.66 23.78
C VAL A 72 16.60 5.72 24.19
N GLU A 73 16.30 6.15 25.42
CA GLU A 73 14.92 6.25 25.91
C GLU A 73 14.09 7.26 25.10
N THR A 74 14.73 8.35 24.67
CA THR A 74 14.09 9.35 23.80
C THR A 74 13.74 8.76 22.44
N GLN A 75 14.60 7.91 21.86
CA GLN A 75 14.30 7.26 20.58
C GLN A 75 13.24 6.18 20.73
N LEU A 76 13.25 5.40 21.82
CA LEU A 76 12.21 4.43 22.13
C LEU A 76 10.83 5.10 22.22
N THR A 77 10.75 6.23 22.92
CA THR A 77 9.50 7.01 23.01
C THR A 77 8.99 7.43 21.63
N LYS A 78 9.87 7.95 20.76
CA LYS A 78 9.49 8.35 19.39
C LYS A 78 8.96 7.18 18.55
N ILE A 79 9.60 6.01 18.65
CA ILE A 79 9.19 4.80 17.93
C ILE A 79 7.83 4.31 18.45
N THR A 80 7.63 4.29 19.76
CA THR A 80 6.34 3.92 20.37
C THR A 80 5.23 4.90 20.00
N ASP A 81 5.51 6.20 19.97
CA ASP A 81 4.54 7.22 19.54
C ASP A 81 4.17 7.05 18.06
N ALA A 82 5.15 6.79 17.19
CA ALA A 82 4.91 6.51 15.78
C ALA A 82 4.05 5.24 15.58
N ARG A 83 4.28 4.20 16.39
CA ARG A 83 3.43 2.99 16.41
C ARG A 83 2.01 3.28 16.89
N ALA A 84 1.86 4.17 17.87
CA ALA A 84 0.53 4.61 18.32
C ALA A 84 -0.22 5.36 17.20
N LYS A 85 0.47 6.19 16.41
CA LYS A 85 -0.10 6.85 15.23
C LYS A 85 -0.55 5.84 14.17
N LEU A 86 0.22 4.76 13.95
CA LEU A 86 -0.19 3.65 13.08
C LEU A 86 -1.52 3.04 13.52
N SER A 87 -1.66 2.78 14.81
CA SER A 87 -2.91 2.24 15.38
C SER A 87 -4.10 3.20 15.28
N GLN A 88 -3.84 4.50 15.20
CA GLN A 88 -4.86 5.55 15.04
C GLN A 88 -5.25 5.79 13.57
N GLY A 89 -4.65 5.05 12.62
CA GLY A 89 -4.95 5.19 11.19
C GLY A 89 -4.35 6.44 10.56
N ALA A 90 -3.23 6.95 11.09
CA ALA A 90 -2.48 8.02 10.44
C ALA A 90 -1.89 7.55 9.09
N ASP A 91 -1.49 8.51 8.25
CA ASP A 91 -0.95 8.20 6.93
C ASP A 91 0.31 7.33 7.04
N LEU A 92 0.29 6.18 6.36
CA LEU A 92 1.38 5.22 6.37
C LEU A 92 2.67 5.80 5.78
N ASN A 93 2.59 6.81 4.90
CA ASN A 93 3.75 7.53 4.39
C ASN A 93 4.50 8.26 5.50
N ASP A 94 3.78 9.10 6.24
CA ASP A 94 4.34 9.88 7.34
C ASP A 94 4.98 8.98 8.40
N ILE A 95 4.27 7.89 8.74
CA ILE A 95 4.76 6.89 9.71
C ILE A 95 6.03 6.21 9.17
N SER A 96 6.04 5.79 7.91
CA SER A 96 7.20 5.13 7.31
C SER A 96 8.44 6.03 7.31
N GLU A 97 8.27 7.34 7.10
CA GLU A 97 9.38 8.30 7.15
C GLU A 97 9.87 8.55 8.58
N GLU A 98 8.96 8.69 9.54
CA GLU A 98 9.27 8.88 10.95
C GLU A 98 10.07 7.69 11.51
N VAL A 99 9.68 6.47 11.15
CA VAL A 99 10.38 5.24 11.53
C VAL A 99 11.79 5.18 10.94
N GLU A 100 11.93 5.52 9.67
CA GLU A 100 13.23 5.54 9.01
C GLU A 100 14.17 6.58 9.63
N ALA A 101 13.64 7.76 9.97
CA ALA A 101 14.39 8.80 10.66
C ALA A 101 14.82 8.36 12.07
N GLY A 102 13.91 7.71 12.82
CA GLY A 102 14.22 7.12 14.11
C GLY A 102 15.33 6.08 14.01
N PHE A 103 15.24 5.16 13.04
CA PHE A 103 16.25 4.13 12.81
C PHE A 103 17.63 4.72 12.50
N ARG A 104 17.72 5.72 11.62
CA ARG A 104 18.99 6.41 11.32
C ARG A 104 19.64 7.00 12.58
N ASN A 105 18.85 7.60 13.47
CA ASN A 105 19.37 8.15 14.73
C ASN A 105 19.92 7.04 15.64
N ILE A 106 19.29 5.87 15.67
CA ILE A 106 19.76 4.72 16.46
C ILE A 106 21.11 4.22 15.94
N VAL A 107 21.27 4.14 14.61
CA VAL A 107 22.55 3.76 13.99
C VAL A 107 23.66 4.73 14.42
N VAL A 108 23.41 6.04 14.35
CA VAL A 108 24.39 7.06 14.77
C VAL A 108 24.77 6.90 16.24
N LEU A 109 23.80 6.66 17.14
CA LEU A 109 24.08 6.45 18.57
C LEU A 109 25.00 5.23 18.82
N ILE A 110 24.85 4.18 18.04
CA ILE A 110 25.67 2.97 18.13
C ILE A 110 27.08 3.21 17.58
N GLU A 111 27.18 3.95 16.48
CA GLU A 111 28.47 4.34 15.88
C GLU A 111 29.29 5.25 16.81
N ASP A 112 28.63 6.16 17.53
CA ASP A 112 29.27 7.05 18.50
C ASP A 112 29.73 6.33 19.79
N ASN A 113 29.22 5.12 20.06
CA ASN A 113 29.48 4.36 21.29
C ASN A 113 30.10 2.95 21.05
N PRO A 114 31.27 2.84 20.39
CA PRO A 114 31.85 1.56 19.97
C PRO A 114 32.31 0.66 21.12
N ASN A 115 32.46 1.18 22.35
CA ASN A 115 32.96 0.42 23.50
C ASN A 115 31.88 -0.45 24.18
N SER A 116 30.61 -0.27 23.81
CA SER A 116 29.53 -1.11 24.34
C SER A 116 29.41 -2.41 23.56
N TYR A 117 30.07 -3.46 24.06
CA TYR A 117 29.95 -4.82 23.49
C TYR A 117 28.50 -5.28 23.41
N ILE A 118 27.66 -4.90 24.39
CA ILE A 118 26.23 -5.21 24.43
C ILE A 118 25.51 -4.52 23.27
N ALA A 119 25.83 -3.25 22.99
CA ALA A 119 25.23 -2.53 21.86
C ALA A 119 25.60 -3.17 20.52
N VAL A 120 26.88 -3.51 20.34
CA VAL A 120 27.37 -4.13 19.10
C VAL A 120 26.75 -5.52 18.90
N ALA A 121 26.63 -6.33 19.95
CA ALA A 121 26.02 -7.65 19.89
C ALA A 121 24.50 -7.58 19.57
N ALA A 122 23.77 -6.69 20.23
CA ALA A 122 22.34 -6.48 19.97
C ALA A 122 22.10 -5.94 18.56
N TYR A 123 22.87 -4.94 18.13
CA TYR A 123 22.84 -4.41 16.77
C TYR A 123 23.02 -5.51 15.74
N ASN A 124 24.13 -6.26 15.83
CA ASN A 124 24.42 -7.34 14.88
C ASN A 124 23.36 -8.45 14.90
N GLY A 125 22.74 -8.72 16.04
CA GLY A 125 21.65 -9.70 16.16
C GLY A 125 20.37 -9.26 15.46
N TYR A 126 19.97 -7.99 15.59
CA TYR A 126 18.69 -7.49 15.07
C TYR A 126 18.78 -6.86 13.68
N MET A 127 19.96 -6.44 13.21
CA MET A 127 20.11 -5.79 11.90
C MET A 127 19.63 -6.65 10.73
N ALA A 128 19.84 -7.96 10.79
CA ALA A 128 19.35 -8.88 9.76
C ALA A 128 17.81 -8.89 9.71
N GLU A 129 17.15 -8.91 10.87
CA GLU A 129 15.69 -8.88 10.98
C GLU A 129 15.13 -7.53 10.54
N ILE A 130 15.75 -6.42 10.96
CA ILE A 130 15.35 -5.07 10.56
C ILE A 130 15.49 -4.90 9.04
N SER A 131 16.60 -5.35 8.45
CA SER A 131 16.80 -5.32 7.00
C SER A 131 15.72 -6.12 6.26
N ALA A 132 15.32 -7.28 6.80
CA ALA A 132 14.22 -8.05 6.24
C ALA A 132 12.90 -7.26 6.26
N THR A 133 12.62 -6.50 7.32
CA THR A 133 11.42 -5.64 7.37
C THR A 133 11.47 -4.49 6.35
N ILE A 134 12.65 -3.90 6.09
CA ILE A 134 12.81 -2.85 5.07
C ILE A 134 12.46 -3.40 3.68
N ASN A 135 12.99 -4.58 3.36
CA ASN A 135 12.69 -5.24 2.09
C ASN A 135 11.21 -5.61 1.96
N LEU A 136 10.58 -6.05 3.06
CA LEU A 136 9.15 -6.35 3.10
C LEU A 136 8.29 -5.09 2.88
N ILE A 137 8.62 -3.98 3.55
CA ILE A 137 7.94 -2.68 3.37
C ILE A 137 8.07 -2.22 1.92
N MET A 138 9.27 -2.29 1.34
CA MET A 138 9.48 -1.91 -0.06
C MET A 138 8.66 -2.78 -1.01
N THR A 139 8.69 -4.10 -0.82
CA THR A 139 7.95 -5.05 -1.67
C THR A 139 6.44 -4.85 -1.57
N THR A 140 5.90 -4.64 -0.36
CA THR A 140 4.46 -4.40 -0.16
C THR A 140 4.01 -3.07 -0.79
N LYS A 141 4.83 -2.01 -0.74
CA LYS A 141 4.56 -0.74 -1.45
C LYS A 141 4.52 -0.92 -2.97
N ILE A 142 5.44 -1.70 -3.54
CA ILE A 142 5.45 -2.02 -4.98
C ILE A 142 4.17 -2.76 -5.37
N ILE A 143 3.81 -3.81 -4.62
CA ILE A 143 2.60 -4.61 -4.86
C ILE A 143 1.32 -3.75 -4.78
N TYR A 144 1.25 -2.83 -3.82
CA TYR A 144 0.15 -1.86 -3.73
C TYR A 144 0.09 -0.96 -4.97
N ASN A 145 1.23 -0.37 -5.37
CA ASN A 145 1.31 0.51 -6.53
C ASN A 145 0.94 -0.21 -7.83
N ASP A 146 1.32 -1.47 -7.99
CA ASP A 146 0.95 -2.29 -9.13
C ASP A 146 -0.57 -2.52 -9.17
N ALA A 147 -1.20 -2.82 -8.02
CA ALA A 147 -2.65 -2.97 -7.91
C ALA A 147 -3.40 -1.67 -8.24
N VAL A 148 -2.93 -0.52 -7.72
CA VAL A 148 -3.48 0.80 -8.04
C VAL A 148 -3.34 1.10 -9.52
N THR A 149 -2.16 0.84 -10.11
CA THR A 149 -1.91 1.07 -11.54
C THR A 149 -2.84 0.21 -12.40
N ASP A 150 -3.01 -1.05 -12.06
CA ASP A 150 -3.90 -1.97 -12.77
C ASP A 150 -5.38 -1.54 -12.66
N PHE A 151 -5.82 -1.10 -11.47
CA PHE A 151 -7.16 -0.54 -11.28
C PHE A 151 -7.37 0.75 -12.06
N ASN A 152 -6.43 1.70 -11.98
CA ASN A 152 -6.50 2.96 -12.71
C ASN A 152 -6.53 2.72 -14.23
N ARG A 153 -5.74 1.76 -14.73
CA ARG A 153 -5.81 1.31 -16.13
C ARG A 153 -7.17 0.70 -16.45
N PHE A 154 -7.69 -0.15 -15.56
CA PHE A 154 -8.98 -0.80 -15.73
C PHE A 154 -10.14 0.22 -15.86
N LEU A 155 -10.14 1.28 -15.05
CA LEU A 155 -11.10 2.37 -15.11
C LEU A 155 -10.99 3.20 -16.40
N ARG A 156 -9.77 3.40 -16.92
CA ARG A 156 -9.51 4.26 -18.10
C ARG A 156 -9.79 3.59 -19.44
N GLN A 157 -9.91 2.27 -19.48
CA GLN A 157 -10.14 1.53 -20.72
C GLN A 157 -11.59 1.64 -21.21
N PHE A 158 -11.78 1.78 -22.52
CA PHE A 158 -13.10 1.72 -23.17
C PHE A 158 -13.66 0.28 -23.14
N PRO A 159 -14.97 0.07 -22.92
CA PRO A 159 -16.02 1.08 -22.71
C PRO A 159 -16.20 1.53 -21.25
N ARG A 160 -15.40 1.00 -20.32
CA ARG A 160 -15.58 1.15 -18.87
C ARG A 160 -15.44 2.58 -18.37
N ASN A 161 -14.57 3.36 -18.99
CA ASN A 161 -14.37 4.78 -18.69
C ASN A 161 -15.65 5.64 -18.82
N LEU A 162 -16.66 5.18 -19.56
CA LEU A 162 -17.92 5.91 -19.73
C LEU A 162 -18.88 5.75 -18.55
N TYR A 163 -18.82 4.62 -17.83
CA TYR A 163 -19.84 4.27 -16.84
C TYR A 163 -19.29 3.99 -15.45
N LEU A 164 -18.06 3.49 -15.29
CA LEU A 164 -17.50 3.19 -13.96
C LEU A 164 -17.37 4.42 -13.04
N PRO A 165 -16.99 5.62 -13.52
CA PRO A 165 -16.98 6.82 -12.68
C PRO A 165 -18.37 7.18 -12.13
N ALA A 166 -19.41 7.00 -12.96
CA ALA A 166 -20.80 7.25 -12.54
C ALA A 166 -21.31 6.22 -11.52
N LEU A 167 -20.68 5.04 -11.46
CA LEU A 167 -20.97 3.99 -10.47
C LEU A 167 -20.13 4.12 -9.18
N GLY A 168 -19.37 5.22 -9.03
CA GLY A 168 -18.62 5.53 -7.82
C GLY A 168 -17.15 5.08 -7.82
N PHE A 169 -16.63 4.56 -8.94
CA PHE A 169 -15.21 4.19 -9.02
C PHE A 169 -14.36 5.34 -9.54
N SER A 170 -13.46 5.84 -8.69
CA SER A 170 -12.47 6.87 -9.03
C SER A 170 -11.05 6.29 -9.07
N GLN A 171 -10.12 7.00 -9.70
CA GLN A 171 -8.72 6.60 -9.67
C GLN A 171 -8.15 6.72 -8.25
N GLU A 172 -7.36 5.73 -7.87
CA GLU A 172 -6.66 5.70 -6.59
C GLU A 172 -5.25 6.29 -6.71
N LYS A 173 -4.71 6.79 -5.60
CA LYS A 173 -3.37 7.36 -5.53
C LYS A 173 -2.32 6.27 -5.26
N LEU A 174 -1.17 6.39 -5.92
CA LEU A 174 0.01 5.59 -5.61
C LEU A 174 0.56 5.99 -4.23
N TYR A 175 1.23 5.04 -3.58
CA TYR A 175 1.80 5.21 -2.24
C TYR A 175 2.92 6.25 -2.25
N ASP A 176 3.83 6.16 -3.22
CA ASP A 176 4.93 7.11 -3.44
C ASP A 176 5.11 7.34 -4.95
N PRO A 177 4.94 8.57 -5.46
CA PRO A 177 5.15 8.89 -6.88
C PRO A 177 6.60 8.76 -7.35
N ASN A 178 7.59 8.69 -6.45
CA ASN A 178 9.01 8.68 -6.78
C ASN A 178 9.63 7.28 -6.93
N LEU A 179 8.89 6.21 -6.66
CA LEU A 179 9.38 4.82 -6.84
C LEU A 179 9.65 4.43 -8.31
N VAL A 180 9.21 5.26 -9.27
CA VAL A 180 9.39 5.03 -10.72
C VAL A 180 10.41 6.01 -11.32
N SER A 181 10.99 6.90 -10.52
CA SER A 181 11.82 8.02 -10.99
C SER A 181 13.21 8.09 -10.36
N ASN A 182 13.89 6.95 -10.22
CA ASN A 182 15.35 6.89 -10.08
C ASN A 182 15.90 5.74 -10.93
#